data_AF-A0A9W8I3W5-F1
#
_entry.id   AF-A0A9W8I3W5-F1
#
_cell.length_a   1.000
_cell.length_b   1.000
_cell.length_c   1.000
_cell.angle_alpha   90.00
_cell.angle_beta   90.00
_cell.angle_gamma   90.00
#
_symmetry.space_group_name_H-M   'P 1'
#
loop_
_entity.id
_entity.type
_entity.pdbx_description
1 polymer ?
#
loop_
_entity_poly.entity_id
_entity_poly.type
_entity_poly.pdbx_seq_one_letter_code
_entity_poly.pdbx_strand_id
1 'polypeptide(L)'
;MPPTISTTQRHIPNAFHVMREHSVPELIGERDEDDMDENDSLGCYDEAHHGADKAVGADGTLMSSAKIRTIHKLAERRRRREMKNLFDTLRRCLPIDKTIRLSKWEVLKKAIEVISNQDAEIRMLRLHIDSAKSLPSSSPH
;
A
#
# COMPACT_ATOMS: atom_id res chain seq x y z
N MET A 1 3.80 57.10 31.03
CA MET A 1 2.66 56.73 30.16
C MET A 1 3.06 55.52 29.33
N PRO A 2 2.35 54.39 29.39
CA PRO A 2 2.66 53.21 28.58
C PRO A 2 1.98 53.26 27.20
N PRO A 3 2.61 52.69 26.14
CA PRO A 3 1.99 52.62 24.82
C PRO A 3 0.92 51.52 24.72
N THR A 4 -0.15 51.82 24.00
CA THR A 4 -1.33 50.98 23.75
C THR A 4 -1.02 49.84 22.77
N ILE A 5 -1.32 48.59 23.16
CA ILE A 5 -1.24 47.42 22.27
C ILE A 5 -2.62 47.19 21.66
N SER A 6 -2.76 47.40 20.35
CA SER A 6 -4.03 47.21 19.63
C SER A 6 -4.14 45.77 19.13
N THR A 7 -4.87 44.93 19.86
CA THR A 7 -5.12 43.52 19.50
C THR A 7 -6.15 43.44 18.38
N THR A 8 -5.72 43.12 17.15
CA THR A 8 -6.62 42.78 16.05
C THR A 8 -6.99 41.29 16.12
N GLN A 9 -8.24 41.00 16.50
CA GLN A 9 -8.80 39.65 16.50
C GLN A 9 -9.21 39.26 15.07
N ARG A 10 -8.48 38.33 14.44
CA ARG A 10 -8.86 37.78 13.13
C ARG A 10 -9.93 36.70 13.34
N HIS A 11 -11.13 36.96 12.83
CA HIS A 11 -12.22 36.00 12.78
C HIS A 11 -11.95 34.96 11.68
N ILE A 12 -11.92 33.67 12.02
CA ILE A 12 -11.79 32.56 11.08
C ILE A 12 -13.21 32.02 10.82
N PRO A 13 -13.78 32.16 9.61
CA PRO A 13 -15.08 31.56 9.32
C PRO A 13 -14.97 30.03 9.26
N ASN A 14 -15.89 29.36 9.94
CA ASN A 14 -16.05 27.91 9.97
C ASN A 14 -16.41 27.38 8.57
N ALA A 15 -15.47 26.73 7.88
CA ALA A 15 -15.70 26.14 6.55
C ALA A 15 -16.32 24.72 6.64
N PHE A 16 -17.37 24.58 7.45
CA PHE A 16 -18.16 23.36 7.54
C PHE A 16 -19.64 23.69 7.32
N HIS A 17 -20.02 24.02 6.09
CA HIS A 17 -21.39 23.82 5.63
C HIS A 17 -21.51 23.81 4.10
N VAL A 18 -22.38 22.92 3.61
CA VAL A 18 -22.92 22.76 2.25
C VAL A 18 -22.20 21.76 1.34
N MET A 19 -22.64 20.51 1.46
CA MET A 19 -22.72 19.55 0.35
C MET A 19 -23.91 19.90 -0.57
N ARG A 20 -23.84 19.44 -1.83
CA ARG A 20 -24.86 19.35 -2.91
C ARG A 20 -24.94 20.55 -3.87
N GLU A 21 -25.02 20.43 -5.20
CA GLU A 21 -25.21 19.33 -6.18
C GLU A 21 -24.97 19.93 -7.62
N HIS A 22 -24.51 19.09 -8.56
CA HIS A 22 -24.53 19.22 -10.04
C HIS A 22 -23.58 20.21 -10.77
N SER A 23 -22.50 19.66 -11.36
CA SER A 23 -22.24 19.67 -12.82
C SER A 23 -20.79 19.20 -13.08
N VAL A 24 -20.65 18.00 -13.66
CA VAL A 24 -19.36 17.42 -14.06
C VAL A 24 -19.01 17.97 -15.45
N PRO A 25 -17.84 18.58 -15.68
CA PRO A 25 -17.33 18.76 -17.03
C PRO A 25 -16.63 17.47 -17.49
N GLU A 26 -17.19 16.91 -18.56
CA GLU A 26 -16.61 15.90 -19.44
C GLU A 26 -15.25 16.33 -20.02
N LEU A 27 -14.41 15.33 -20.28
CA LEU A 27 -13.38 15.28 -21.33
C LEU A 27 -12.17 16.22 -21.22
N ILE A 28 -11.12 15.71 -20.57
CA ILE A 28 -9.78 15.69 -21.19
C ILE A 28 -9.29 14.24 -21.14
N GLY A 29 -9.40 13.56 -22.28
CA GLY A 29 -8.59 12.39 -22.58
C GLY A 29 -7.11 12.77 -22.71
N GLU A 30 -6.27 11.75 -22.71
CA GLU A 30 -4.81 11.80 -22.79
C GLU A 30 -4.10 11.97 -21.44
N ARG A 31 -3.96 10.83 -20.76
CA ARG A 31 -2.65 10.37 -20.31
C ARG A 31 -2.63 8.86 -20.32
N ASP A 32 -2.23 8.34 -21.48
CA ASP A 32 -1.59 7.05 -21.58
C ASP A 32 -0.37 7.08 -20.62
N GLU A 33 -0.51 6.43 -19.47
CA GLU A 33 0.63 5.99 -18.66
C GLU A 33 0.80 4.47 -18.84
N ASP A 34 0.70 4.03 -20.10
CA ASP A 34 1.41 2.86 -20.57
C ASP A 34 2.92 3.22 -20.64
N ASP A 35 3.54 3.41 -19.48
CA ASP A 35 5.00 3.24 -19.37
C ASP A 35 5.26 1.74 -19.43
N MET A 36 5.23 1.25 -20.67
CA MET A 36 5.98 0.10 -21.15
C MET A 36 7.48 0.36 -20.91
N ASP A 37 7.93 0.27 -19.65
CA ASP A 37 9.33 0.00 -19.34
C ASP A 37 9.60 -1.51 -19.57
N GLU A 38 9.35 -1.95 -20.79
CA GLU A 38 9.76 -3.23 -21.36
C GLU A 38 11.21 -3.09 -21.84
N ASN A 39 12.17 -2.86 -20.94
CA ASN A 39 13.58 -3.21 -21.14
C ASN A 39 14.40 -3.10 -19.85
N ASP A 40 14.24 -4.03 -18.92
CA ASP A 40 15.35 -4.42 -18.04
C ASP A 40 15.90 -5.77 -18.56
N SER A 41 16.34 -5.76 -19.82
CA SER A 41 17.35 -6.70 -20.29
C SER A 41 18.68 -6.35 -19.63
N LEU A 42 18.78 -6.63 -18.33
CA LEU A 42 20.03 -7.00 -17.69
C LEU A 42 19.79 -8.35 -17.05
N GLY A 43 19.74 -9.34 -17.94
CA GLY A 43 20.08 -10.70 -17.59
C GLY A 43 21.42 -10.74 -16.85
N CYS A 44 21.48 -11.69 -15.93
CA CYS A 44 22.66 -12.43 -15.54
C CYS A 44 23.90 -12.17 -16.43
N TYR A 45 24.93 -11.58 -15.83
CA TYR A 45 26.32 -11.93 -16.14
C TYR A 45 26.90 -12.59 -14.90
N ASP A 46 26.77 -13.91 -14.83
CA ASP A 46 27.72 -14.78 -14.16
C ASP A 46 29.08 -14.66 -14.90
N GLU A 47 30.18 -14.43 -14.18
CA GLU A 47 31.40 -15.27 -14.23
C GLU A 47 32.58 -14.63 -13.49
N ALA A 48 33.22 -15.46 -12.68
CA ALA A 48 34.46 -15.18 -12.00
C ALA A 48 35.56 -14.73 -12.97
N HIS A 49 36.34 -13.72 -12.59
CA HIS A 49 37.81 -13.65 -12.69
C HIS A 49 38.24 -12.21 -12.39
N HIS A 50 39.19 -12.05 -11.47
CA HIS A 50 40.33 -11.10 -11.42
C HIS A 50 40.74 -10.94 -9.95
N GLY A 51 41.64 -11.83 -9.53
CA GLY A 51 42.49 -11.58 -8.39
C GLY A 51 43.55 -10.53 -8.70
N ALA A 52 44.32 -10.23 -7.66
CA ALA A 52 45.58 -9.47 -7.64
C ALA A 52 45.49 -7.93 -7.61
N ASP A 53 45.95 -7.43 -6.46
CA ASP A 53 46.93 -6.35 -6.30
C ASP A 53 46.52 -4.86 -6.35
N LYS A 54 46.66 -4.28 -5.14
CA LYS A 54 47.07 -2.92 -4.75
C LYS A 54 47.04 -1.80 -5.81
N ALA A 55 46.26 -0.76 -5.50
CA ALA A 55 46.74 0.62 -5.56
C ALA A 55 45.95 1.51 -4.60
N VAL A 56 46.64 2.08 -3.62
CA VAL A 56 46.20 3.21 -2.81
C VAL A 56 46.18 4.43 -3.74
N GLY A 57 45.01 5.05 -3.94
CA GLY A 57 44.87 6.25 -4.75
C GLY A 57 43.56 6.97 -4.43
N ALA A 58 43.66 8.24 -4.06
CA ALA A 58 42.61 9.10 -3.53
C ALA A 58 41.43 9.37 -4.51
N ASP A 59 40.54 8.39 -4.71
CA ASP A 59 39.28 8.54 -5.45
C ASP A 59 38.12 7.73 -4.81
N GLY A 60 38.08 7.68 -3.47
CA GLY A 60 37.08 6.92 -2.71
C GLY A 60 35.80 7.70 -2.38
N THR A 61 35.81 9.03 -2.51
CA THR A 61 34.80 9.89 -1.87
C THR A 61 33.65 10.25 -2.80
N LEU A 62 33.85 10.22 -4.13
CA LEU A 62 32.81 10.58 -5.11
C LEU A 62 32.15 9.35 -5.75
N MET A 63 32.92 8.28 -5.98
CA MET A 63 32.43 7.05 -6.58
C MET A 63 31.43 6.29 -5.67
N SER A 64 31.50 6.51 -4.36
CA SER A 64 30.60 5.83 -3.40
C SER A 64 29.21 6.49 -3.34
N SER A 65 29.12 7.83 -3.33
CA SER A 65 27.85 8.55 -3.12
C SER A 65 26.84 8.38 -4.28
N ALA A 66 27.29 8.46 -5.54
CA ALA A 66 26.43 8.27 -6.71
C ALA A 66 25.94 6.81 -6.84
N LYS A 67 26.83 5.84 -6.60
CA LYS A 67 26.50 4.41 -6.62
C LYS A 67 25.54 4.03 -5.49
N ILE A 68 25.75 4.56 -4.28
CA ILE A 68 24.82 4.38 -3.14
C ILE A 68 23.44 4.95 -3.46
N ARG A 69 23.35 6.15 -4.06
CA ARG A 69 22.06 6.71 -4.49
C ARG A 69 21.35 5.80 -5.48
N THR A 70 22.07 5.21 -6.43
CA THR A 70 21.49 4.29 -7.41
C THR A 70 21.01 2.99 -6.76
N ILE A 71 21.83 2.37 -5.89
CA ILE A 71 21.44 1.16 -5.13
C ILE A 71 20.21 1.45 -4.28
N HIS A 72 20.21 2.58 -3.56
CA HIS A 72 19.09 3.01 -2.73
C HIS A 72 17.81 3.22 -3.55
N LYS A 73 17.92 3.87 -4.71
CA LYS A 73 16.79 4.03 -5.64
C LYS A 73 16.25 2.67 -6.11
N LEU A 74 17.13 1.73 -6.44
CA LEU A 74 16.72 0.39 -6.88
C LEU A 74 16.05 -0.40 -5.75
N ALA A 75 16.60 -0.32 -4.53
CA ALA A 75 16.02 -0.93 -3.34
C ALA A 75 14.61 -0.41 -3.06
N GLU A 76 14.39 0.91 -3.09
CA GLU A 76 13.05 1.46 -2.86
C GLU A 76 12.08 1.13 -4.00
N ARG A 77 12.54 1.06 -5.25
CA ARG A 77 11.70 0.57 -6.36
C ARG A 77 11.26 -0.88 -6.13
N ARG A 78 12.18 -1.75 -5.70
CA ARG A 78 11.85 -3.13 -5.31
C ARG A 78 10.82 -3.15 -4.17
N ARG A 79 11.05 -2.39 -3.10
CA ARG A 79 10.11 -2.29 -1.97
C ARG A 79 8.71 -1.83 -2.40
N ARG A 80 8.62 -0.84 -3.30
CA ARG A 80 7.35 -0.36 -3.86
C ARG A 80 6.65 -1.40 -4.74
N ARG A 81 7.39 -2.18 -5.54
CA ARG A 81 6.83 -3.30 -6.32
C ARG A 81 6.28 -4.40 -5.43
N GLU A 82 7.04 -4.81 -4.41
CA GLU A 82 6.59 -5.78 -3.41
C GLU A 82 5.32 -5.28 -2.70
N MET A 83 5.29 -4.01 -2.29
CA MET A 83 4.10 -3.38 -1.68
C MET A 83 2.89 -3.39 -2.63
N LYS A 84 3.09 -3.07 -3.92
CA LYS A 84 2.02 -3.14 -4.93
C LYS A 84 1.48 -4.57 -5.04
N ASN A 85 2.35 -5.55 -5.18
CA ASN A 85 1.96 -6.96 -5.32
C ASN A 85 1.20 -7.48 -4.08
N LEU A 86 1.60 -7.05 -2.87
CA LEU A 86 0.88 -7.36 -1.64
C LEU A 86 -0.54 -6.76 -1.65
N PHE A 87 -0.68 -5.50 -2.04
CA PHE A 87 -1.99 -4.84 -2.14
C PHE A 87 -2.90 -5.46 -3.21
N ASP A 88 -2.35 -5.81 -4.37
CA ASP A 88 -3.11 -6.45 -5.45
C ASP A 88 -3.55 -7.87 -5.04
N THR A 89 -2.73 -8.57 -4.25
CA THR A 89 -3.10 -9.88 -3.68
C THR A 89 -4.19 -9.72 -2.62
N LEU A 90 -4.03 -8.78 -1.69
CA LEU A 90 -5.05 -8.48 -0.68
C LEU A 90 -6.40 -8.17 -1.33
N ARG A 91 -6.42 -7.29 -2.34
CA ARG A 91 -7.64 -6.92 -3.07
C ARG A 91 -8.30 -8.13 -3.73
N ARG A 92 -7.53 -9.05 -4.30
CA ARG A 92 -8.06 -10.28 -4.92
C ARG A 92 -8.71 -11.24 -3.91
N CYS A 93 -8.28 -11.22 -2.65
CA CYS A 93 -8.85 -12.03 -1.58
C CYS A 93 -10.13 -11.44 -0.98
N LEU A 94 -10.41 -10.16 -1.19
CA LEU A 94 -11.61 -9.52 -0.66
C LEU A 94 -12.86 -9.95 -1.45
N PRO A 95 -14.01 -10.16 -0.78
CA PRO A 95 -15.28 -10.44 -1.42
C PRO A 95 -15.88 -9.14 -2.00
N ILE A 96 -15.22 -8.57 -3.01
CA ILE A 96 -15.67 -7.40 -3.76
C ILE A 96 -15.59 -7.72 -5.25
N ASP A 97 -16.46 -7.10 -6.03
CA ASP A 97 -16.38 -7.12 -7.49
C ASP A 97 -15.02 -6.61 -7.98
N LYS A 98 -14.32 -7.48 -8.71
CA LYS A 98 -12.94 -7.28 -9.18
C LYS A 98 -12.86 -6.21 -10.27
N THR A 99 -13.98 -5.86 -10.89
CA THR A 99 -14.06 -4.80 -11.92
C THR A 99 -13.95 -3.40 -11.32
N ILE A 100 -14.26 -3.24 -10.03
CA ILE A 100 -14.31 -1.94 -9.36
C ILE A 100 -12.92 -1.53 -8.88
N ARG A 101 -12.44 -0.37 -9.32
CA ARG A 101 -11.20 0.23 -8.81
C ARG A 101 -11.41 0.72 -7.38
N LEU A 102 -10.67 0.16 -6.43
CA LEU A 102 -10.70 0.54 -5.02
C LEU A 102 -9.44 1.32 -4.67
N SER A 103 -9.58 2.36 -3.85
CA SER A 103 -8.46 3.07 -3.24
C SER A 103 -7.77 2.23 -2.17
N LYS A 104 -6.52 2.57 -1.82
CA LYS A 104 -5.77 1.86 -0.75
C LYS A 104 -6.51 1.87 0.59
N TRP A 105 -7.11 3.01 0.93
CA TRP A 105 -7.90 3.13 2.16
C TRP A 105 -9.11 2.20 2.15
N GLU A 106 -9.84 2.12 1.03
CA GLU A 106 -10.99 1.21 0.90
C GLU A 106 -10.58 -0.25 1.00
N VAL A 107 -9.46 -0.65 0.37
CA VAL A 107 -8.91 -2.01 0.49
C VAL A 107 -8.58 -2.34 1.95
N LEU A 108 -7.90 -1.44 2.66
CA LEU A 108 -7.57 -1.65 4.08
C LEU A 108 -8.81 -1.72 4.96
N LYS A 109 -9.75 -0.78 4.78
CA LYS A 109 -11.00 -0.73 5.53
C LYS A 109 -11.83 -2.01 5.33
N LYS A 110 -11.99 -2.46 4.08
CA LYS A 110 -12.73 -3.70 3.81
C LYS A 110 -12.01 -4.93 4.38
N ALA A 111 -10.69 -5.00 4.28
CA ALA A 111 -9.94 -6.13 4.83
C ALA A 111 -10.20 -6.30 6.33
N ILE A 112 -10.20 -5.20 7.09
CA ILE A 112 -10.52 -5.21 8.53
C ILE A 112 -11.95 -5.72 8.78
N GLU A 113 -12.92 -5.25 8.00
CA GLU A 113 -14.32 -5.68 8.10
C GLU A 113 -14.46 -7.19 7.84
N VAL A 114 -13.81 -7.70 6.78
CA VAL A 114 -13.88 -9.12 6.39
C VAL A 114 -13.28 -10.01 7.48
N ILE A 115 -12.10 -9.67 8.01
CA ILE A 115 -11.47 -10.43 9.09
C ILE A 115 -12.38 -10.47 10.32
N SER A 116 -12.94 -9.32 10.71
CA SER A 116 -13.84 -9.22 11.86
C SER A 116 -15.10 -10.07 11.71
N ASN A 117 -15.68 -10.09 10.50
CA ASN A 117 -16.85 -10.89 10.18
C ASN A 117 -16.52 -12.40 10.18
N GLN A 118 -15.40 -12.78 9.57
CA GLN A 118 -14.92 -14.18 9.55
C GLN A 118 -14.66 -14.69 10.97
N ASP A 119 -14.04 -13.89 11.84
CA ASP A 119 -13.83 -14.26 13.24
C ASP A 119 -15.16 -14.47 13.98
N ALA A 120 -16.19 -13.67 13.71
CA ALA A 120 -17.52 -13.86 14.28
C ALA A 120 -18.19 -15.15 13.77
N GLU A 121 -18.10 -15.42 12.47
CA GLU A 121 -18.61 -16.64 11.85
C GLU A 121 -17.93 -17.89 12.41
N ILE A 122 -16.60 -17.89 12.51
CA ILE A 122 -15.82 -18.98 13.10
C ILE A 122 -16.24 -19.23 14.55
N ARG A 123 -16.47 -18.19 15.35
CA ARG A 123 -16.97 -18.34 16.73
C ARG A 123 -18.35 -19.00 16.76
N MET A 124 -19.28 -18.56 15.92
CA MET A 124 -20.62 -19.14 15.86
C MET A 124 -20.60 -20.61 15.43
N LEU A 125 -19.81 -20.96 14.41
CA LEU A 125 -19.67 -22.34 13.95
C LEU A 125 -19.06 -23.25 15.03
N ARG A 126 -18.07 -22.77 15.79
CA ARG A 126 -17.51 -23.51 16.91
C ARG A 126 -18.56 -23.80 17.99
N LEU A 127 -19.37 -22.81 18.35
CA LEU A 127 -20.47 -22.99 19.31
C LEU A 127 -21.49 -24.03 18.81
N HIS A 128 -21.84 -24.00 17.52
CA HIS A 128 -22.74 -25.01 16.93
C HIS A 128 -22.14 -26.42 16.97
N ILE A 129 -20.84 -26.56 16.66
CA ILE A 129 -20.15 -27.85 16.73
C ILE A 129 -20.13 -28.38 18.17
N ASP A 130 -19.85 -27.53 19.15
CA ASP A 130 -19.81 -27.92 20.56
C ASP A 130 -21.20 -28.34 21.06
N SER A 131 -22.25 -27.64 20.63
CA SER A 131 -23.63 -28.03 20.91
C SER A 131 -24.03 -29.34 20.22
N ALA A 132 -23.55 -29.61 19.01
CA ALA A 132 -23.85 -30.85 18.30
C ALA A 132 -23.11 -32.05 18.93
N LYS A 133 -21.89 -31.83 19.43
CA LYS A 133 -21.08 -32.85 20.11
C LYS A 133 -21.58 -33.19 21.52
N SER A 134 -22.26 -32.26 22.18
CA SER A 134 -22.82 -32.51 23.51
C SER A 134 -24.12 -33.32 23.50
N LEU A 135 -24.74 -33.53 22.32
CA LEU A 135 -25.87 -34.43 22.16
C LEU A 135 -25.39 -35.90 22.20
N PRO A 136 -25.93 -36.75 23.09
CA PRO A 136 -25.58 -38.17 23.10
C PRO A 136 -25.98 -38.82 21.79
N SER A 137 -25.05 -39.55 21.16
CA SER A 137 -25.29 -40.32 19.94
C SER A 137 -26.47 -41.26 20.15
N SER A 138 -27.63 -40.92 19.62
CA SER A 138 -28.80 -41.79 19.59
C SER A 138 -28.56 -42.82 18.51
N SER A 139 -27.86 -43.91 18.86
CA SER A 139 -27.66 -45.04 17.96
C SER A 139 -28.99 -45.80 17.86
N PRO A 140 -29.57 -45.99 16.66
CA PRO A 140 -30.69 -46.91 16.51
C PRO A 140 -30.16 -48.33 16.65
N HIS A 141 -30.86 -49.13 17.47
CA HIS A 141 -30.66 -50.57 17.62
C HIS A 141 -31.08 -51.35 16.37
#